data_AF-A0A956NB72-F1
#
_entry.id   AF-A0A956NB72-F1
#
_cell.length_a   1.000
_cell.length_b   1.000
_cell.length_c   1.000
_cell.angle_alpha   90.00
_cell.angle_beta   90.00
_cell.angle_gamma   90.00
#
_symmetry.space_group_name_H-M   'P 1'
#
loop_
_entity.id
_entity.type
_entity.pdbx_description
1 polymer ?
#
loop_
_entity_poly.entity_id
_entity_poly.type
_entity_poly.pdbx_seq_one_letter_code
_entity_poly.pdbx_strand_id
1 'polypeptide(L)'
;MNDKSPNEELRDYPILRALLTDQAQYTSLREKCLRTCRTLDDLVQSGSGEEKESAQKILNAYGHALGFLDEIVVARDRVLEEHETGGIR
;
A
#
# COMPACT_ATOMS: atom_id res chain seq x y z
N MET A 1 8.81 10.91 28.09
CA MET A 1 7.92 10.33 27.06
C MET A 1 8.80 9.44 26.22
N ASN A 2 8.54 8.13 26.18
CA ASN A 2 9.34 7.19 25.39
C ASN A 2 9.01 7.43 23.92
N ASP A 3 9.91 8.09 23.19
CA ASP A 3 9.95 7.96 21.73
C ASP A 3 10.36 6.53 21.43
N LYS A 4 9.39 5.68 21.11
CA LYS A 4 9.67 4.38 20.52
C LYS A 4 10.33 4.65 19.17
N SER A 5 11.40 3.93 18.86
CA SER A 5 11.97 4.07 17.51
C SER A 5 10.91 3.63 16.48
N PRO A 6 10.88 4.17 15.25
CA PRO A 6 9.90 3.77 14.23
C PRO A 6 9.83 2.25 14.00
N ASN A 7 10.96 1.57 14.20
CA ASN A 7 11.05 0.11 14.13
C ASN A 7 10.28 -0.63 15.24
N GLU A 8 10.10 -0.03 16.41
CA GLU A 8 9.31 -0.60 17.51
C GLU A 8 7.82 -0.43 17.28
N GLU A 9 7.36 0.67 16.70
CA GLU A 9 5.93 0.87 16.37
C GLU A 9 5.48 -0.05 15.23
N LEU A 10 6.34 -0.28 14.23
CA LEU A 10 6.06 -1.23 13.14
C LEU A 10 6.05 -2.70 13.59
N ARG A 11 6.58 -3.01 14.78
CA ARG A 11 6.60 -4.37 15.33
C ARG A 11 5.19 -4.87 15.67
N ASP A 12 4.29 -3.95 16.02
CA ASP A 12 2.89 -4.24 16.32
C ASP A 12 2.05 -4.47 15.04
N TYR A 13 2.62 -4.16 13.86
CA TYR A 13 1.99 -4.30 12.54
C TYR A 13 2.86 -5.15 11.60
N PRO A 14 2.99 -6.46 11.84
CA PRO A 14 3.96 -7.32 11.15
C PRO A 14 3.73 -7.40 9.63
N ILE A 15 2.49 -7.33 9.18
CA ILE A 15 2.15 -7.30 7.74
C ILE A 15 2.63 -5.99 7.10
N LEU A 16 2.33 -4.86 7.74
CA LEU A 16 2.74 -3.55 7.24
C LEU A 16 4.27 -3.46 7.24
N ARG A 17 4.93 -3.92 8.31
CA ARG A 17 6.39 -4.01 8.37
C ARG A 17 6.96 -4.83 7.22
N ALA A 18 6.42 -6.03 6.97
CA ALA A 18 6.90 -6.88 5.87
C ALA A 18 6.79 -6.17 4.52
N LEU A 19 5.65 -5.53 4.24
CA LEU A 19 5.43 -4.75 3.01
C LEU A 19 6.38 -3.55 2.91
N LEU A 20 6.65 -2.87 4.02
CA LEU A 20 7.52 -1.71 4.05
C LEU A 20 9.02 -2.05 4.11
N THR A 21 9.43 -3.26 4.44
CA THR A 21 10.87 -3.61 4.47
C THR A 21 11.29 -4.50 3.32
N ASP A 22 10.35 -5.14 2.62
CA ASP A 22 10.61 -6.05 1.52
C ASP A 22 9.95 -5.54 0.23
N GLN A 23 10.77 -4.98 -0.67
CA GLN A 23 10.33 -4.42 -1.94
C GLN A 23 9.66 -5.47 -2.85
N ALA A 24 10.08 -6.73 -2.78
CA ALA A 24 9.50 -7.80 -3.59
C ALA A 24 8.08 -8.13 -3.11
N GLN A 25 7.85 -8.14 -1.79
CA GLN A 25 6.51 -8.33 -1.23
C GLN A 25 5.57 -7.18 -1.57
N TYR A 26 6.02 -5.93 -1.46
CA TYR A 26 5.23 -4.77 -1.88
C TYR A 26 4.89 -4.82 -3.38
N THR A 27 5.87 -5.11 -4.24
CA THR A 27 5.65 -5.25 -5.68
C THR A 27 4.63 -6.35 -5.98
N SER A 28 4.76 -7.52 -5.33
CA SER A 28 3.83 -8.64 -5.48
C SER A 28 2.40 -8.28 -5.05
N LEU A 29 2.25 -7.58 -3.92
CA LEU A 29 0.94 -7.11 -3.45
C LEU A 29 0.35 -6.12 -4.46
N ARG A 30 1.12 -5.13 -4.90
CA ARG A 30 0.71 -4.11 -5.86
C ARG A 30 0.21 -4.75 -7.16
N GLU A 31 0.93 -5.72 -7.71
CA GLU A 31 0.51 -6.45 -8.90
C GLU A 31 -0.79 -7.24 -8.69
N LYS A 32 -0.96 -7.89 -7.54
CA LYS A 32 -2.21 -8.61 -7.21
C LYS A 32 -3.39 -7.64 -7.17
N CYS A 33 -3.23 -6.51 -6.48
CA CYS A 33 -4.26 -5.47 -6.42
C CYS A 33 -4.58 -4.92 -7.81
N LEU A 34 -3.59 -4.63 -8.65
CA LEU A 34 -3.80 -4.14 -10.02
C LEU A 34 -4.57 -5.15 -10.88
N ARG A 35 -4.30 -6.46 -10.74
CA ARG A 35 -5.08 -7.50 -11.43
C ARG A 35 -6.54 -7.49 -10.97
N THR A 36 -6.78 -7.42 -9.66
CA THR A 36 -8.14 -7.31 -9.12
C THR A 36 -8.85 -6.05 -9.64
N CYS A 37 -8.18 -4.90 -9.67
CA CYS A 37 -8.74 -3.67 -10.22
C CYS A 37 -9.18 -3.84 -11.68
N ARG A 38 -8.38 -4.52 -12.52
CA ARG A 38 -8.77 -4.81 -13.92
C ARG A 38 -10.01 -5.68 -14.00
N THR A 39 -10.09 -6.75 -13.21
CA THR A 39 -11.29 -7.61 -13.15
C THR A 39 -12.53 -6.85 -12.70
N LEU A 40 -12.39 -5.93 -11.74
CA LEU A 40 -13.48 -5.09 -11.28
C LEU A 40 -13.89 -4.06 -12.34
N ASP A 41 -12.92 -3.47 -13.05
CA ASP A 41 -13.20 -2.55 -14.16
C ASP A 41 -13.96 -3.25 -15.29
N ASP A 42 -13.56 -4.48 -15.65
CA ASP A 42 -14.29 -5.33 -16.61
C ASP A 42 -15.73 -5.57 -16.16
N LEU A 43 -15.96 -5.84 -14.86
CA LEU A 43 -17.30 -6.01 -14.28
C LEU A 43 -18.11 -4.70 -14.28
N VAL A 44 -17.48 -3.56 -14.01
CA VAL A 44 -18.15 -2.24 -14.11
C VAL A 44 -18.61 -1.97 -15.54
N GLN A 45 -17.82 -2.38 -16.54
CA GLN A 45 -18.16 -2.18 -17.94
C GLN A 45 -19.24 -3.16 -18.43
N SER A 46 -19.13 -4.44 -18.07
CA SER A 46 -19.88 -5.54 -18.70
C SER A 46 -20.96 -6.21 -17.83
N GLY A 47 -20.94 -6.00 -16.51
CA GLY A 47 -21.85 -6.66 -15.56
C GLY A 47 -23.29 -6.18 -15.60
N SER A 48 -24.16 -6.86 -14.87
CA SER A 48 -25.54 -6.41 -14.60
C SER A 48 -25.55 -5.23 -13.62
N GLY A 49 -26.70 -4.54 -13.46
CA GLY A 49 -26.79 -3.32 -12.66
C GLY A 49 -26.24 -3.44 -11.23
N GLU A 50 -26.57 -4.53 -10.53
CA GLU A 50 -26.08 -4.79 -9.17
C GLU A 50 -24.58 -5.14 -9.15
N GLU A 51 -24.11 -5.94 -10.12
CA GLU A 51 -22.69 -6.30 -10.25
C GLU A 51 -21.84 -5.06 -10.52
N LYS A 52 -22.31 -4.14 -11.38
CA LYS A 52 -21.64 -2.87 -11.66
C LYS A 52 -21.51 -2.01 -10.43
N GLU A 53 -22.60 -1.82 -9.69
CA GLU A 53 -22.59 -0.98 -8.50
C GLU A 53 -21.66 -1.56 -7.41
N SER A 54 -21.72 -2.88 -7.21
CA SER A 54 -20.84 -3.57 -6.28
C SER A 54 -19.37 -3.48 -6.71
N ALA A 55 -19.07 -3.77 -7.98
CA ALA A 55 -17.72 -3.70 -8.52
C ALA A 55 -17.13 -2.29 -8.42
N GLN A 56 -17.92 -1.24 -8.69
CA GLN A 56 -17.47 0.15 -8.56
C GLN A 56 -17.11 0.51 -7.12
N LYS A 57 -17.91 0.09 -6.13
CA LYS A 57 -17.62 0.33 -4.71
C LYS A 57 -16.31 -0.35 -4.30
N ILE A 58 -16.11 -1.60 -4.72
CA ILE A 58 -14.90 -2.35 -4.41
C ILE A 58 -13.69 -1.72 -5.12
N LEU A 59 -13.83 -1.32 -6.39
CA LEU A 59 -12.77 -0.68 -7.16
C LEU A 59 -12.30 0.63 -6.49
N ASN A 60 -13.24 1.45 -6.03
CA ASN A 60 -12.92 2.68 -5.28
C ASN A 60 -12.15 2.38 -3.99
N ALA A 61 -12.58 1.37 -3.22
CA ALA A 61 -11.90 0.97 -2.00
C ALA A 61 -10.45 0.48 -2.26
N TYR A 62 -10.25 -0.31 -3.32
CA TYR A 62 -8.92 -0.72 -3.75
C TYR A 62 -8.05 0.46 -4.18
N GLY A 63 -8.62 1.43 -4.90
CA GLY A 63 -7.90 2.65 -5.29
C GLY A 63 -7.39 3.43 -4.08
N HIS A 64 -8.24 3.64 -3.07
CA HIS A 64 -7.84 4.30 -1.82
C HIS A 64 -6.76 3.51 -1.05
N ALA A 65 -6.91 2.19 -0.94
CA ALA A 65 -5.93 1.36 -0.24
C ALA A 65 -4.56 1.36 -0.94
N LEU A 66 -4.53 1.31 -2.27
CA LEU A 66 -3.29 1.40 -3.04
C LEU A 66 -2.64 2.78 -2.90
N GLY A 67 -3.42 3.86 -2.98
CA GLY A 67 -2.90 5.21 -2.77
C GLY A 67 -2.25 5.39 -1.40
N PHE A 68 -2.91 4.90 -0.35
CA PHE A 68 -2.36 4.93 1.01
C PHE A 68 -1.05 4.12 1.14
N LEU A 69 -0.98 2.93 0.54
CA LEU A 69 0.25 2.13 0.56
C LEU A 69 1.40 2.84 -0.15
N ASP A 70 1.14 3.47 -1.30
CA ASP A 70 2.14 4.22 -2.05
C ASP A 70 2.64 5.43 -1.23
N GLU A 71 1.76 6.15 -0.54
CA GLU A 71 2.13 7.26 0.35
C GLU A 71 3.04 6.81 1.50
N ILE A 72 2.76 5.67 2.14
CA ILE A 72 3.61 5.15 3.22
C ILE A 72 4.98 4.74 2.69
N VAL A 73 5.05 4.08 1.53
CA VAL A 73 6.32 3.69 0.91
C VAL A 73 7.18 4.92 0.62
N VAL A 74 6.59 5.97 0.05
CA VAL A 74 7.29 7.25 -0.19
C VAL A 74 7.75 7.89 1.12
N ALA A 75 6.93 7.88 2.16
CA ALA A 75 7.29 8.43 3.47
C ALA A 75 8.47 7.66 4.09
N ARG A 76 8.46 6.33 4.02
CA ARG A 76 9.56 5.46 4.45
C ARG A 76 10.85 5.81 3.71
N ASP A 77 10.80 5.88 2.38
CA ASP A 77 12.00 6.11 1.55
C ASP A 77 12.64 7.47 1.87
N ARG A 78 11.83 8.52 2.08
CA ARG A 78 12.32 9.82 2.54
C ARG A 78 13.05 9.74 3.87
N VAL A 79 12.49 9.05 4.85
CA VAL A 79 13.13 8.86 6.17
C VAL A 79 14.47 8.13 6.02
N LEU A 80 14.53 7.08 5.19
CA LEU A 80 15.78 6.35 4.94
C LEU A 80 16.84 7.22 4.27
N GLU A 81 16.47 8.01 3.26
CA GLU A 81 17.38 8.95 2.57
C GLU A 81 17.93 10.04 3.51
N GLU A 82 17.08 10.61 4.38
CA GLU A 82 17.47 11.60 5.39
C GLU A 82 18.44 11.01 6.43
N HIS A 83 18.25 9.75 6.81
CA HIS A 83 19.15 9.03 7.72
C HIS A 83 20.51 8.69 7.09
N GLU A 84 20.55 8.34 5.80
CA GLU A 84 21.80 8.05 5.09
C GLU A 84 22.63 9.32 4.82
N THR A 85 21.98 10.46 4.59
CA THR A 85 22.67 11.75 4.36
C THR A 85 23.05 12.49 5.65
N GLY A 86 22.43 12.18 6.79
CA GLY A 86 22.74 12.74 8.11
C GLY A 86 23.97 12.13 8.82
N GLY A 87 24.57 11.07 8.25
CA GLY A 87 25.70 10.32 8.84
C GLY A 87 27.11 10.88 8.56
N ILE A 88 27.24 12.04 7.91
CA ILE A 88 28.52 12.74 7.75
C ILE A 88 28.59 13.91 8.73
N ARG A 89 28.98 13.63 9.98
CA ARG A 89 29.58 14.61 10.89
C ARG A 89 30.64 13.95 11.75
#